data_AF-A0A814ABW4-F1
#
_entry.id   AF-A0A814ABW4-F1
#
_cell.length_a   1.000
_cell.length_b   1.000
_cell.length_c   1.000
_cell.angle_alpha   90.00
_cell.angle_beta   90.00
_cell.angle_gamma   90.00
#
_symmetry.space_group_name_H-M   'P 1'
#
loop_
_entity.id
_entity.type
_entity.pdbx_description
1 polymer ?
#
loop_
_entity_poly.entity_id
_entity_poly.type
_entity_poly.pdbx_seq_one_letter_code
_entity_poly.pdbx_strand_id
1 'polypeptide(L)'
;MSEDLVAKWDISLPDGKYRIEFEHGTTSGRRVIRVNDKEIMRQNWMFKLVGQENFQIGKNKFLISIDSATGFSYEYSLQVNGKSYEKFCENQSKILQSWTFTIGDTDYRVVLEKNTMDLWINGQRLDVEPEFTENGTETVFELNGTPCRLITVSSGHRRSGLVHALIVNNKEITPATNKMNLEQTVLKEKIESLEQIELIEQDETKEETFKTLLIYYILNDEELKAKFLWKRIPPALKNSESELSKLWVIIQFLIQRNYPLAFEKANQFTTFSTDDLRNLFSHLIETMREKLFNLVQVAYTSISVKELATLLQLDEEKIVKIALKNEWKIDESRTYLTPNKIVSDEIVEIDNQFQMGQLTKIFSFIET
;
A
#
# COMPACT_ATOMS: atom_id res chain seq x y z
N MET A 1 2.59 -19.03 13.39
CA MET A 1 2.23 -18.65 12.02
C MET A 1 2.34 -19.87 11.14
N SER A 2 1.36 -20.13 10.29
CA SER A 2 1.35 -21.26 9.35
C SER A 2 2.46 -21.05 8.31
N GLU A 3 3.39 -22.00 8.18
CA GLU A 3 4.51 -21.93 7.21
C GLU A 3 4.04 -21.87 5.74
N ASP A 4 2.77 -22.20 5.48
CA ASP A 4 2.19 -22.27 4.14
C ASP A 4 1.43 -20.99 3.75
N LEU A 5 1.44 -19.93 4.57
CA LEU A 5 0.79 -18.65 4.27
C LEU A 5 1.61 -17.86 3.24
N VAL A 6 1.07 -17.71 2.04
CA VAL A 6 1.82 -17.20 0.87
C VAL A 6 1.37 -15.81 0.40
N ALA A 7 0.15 -15.40 0.72
CA ALA A 7 -0.35 -14.09 0.32
C ALA A 7 -1.37 -13.52 1.30
N LYS A 8 -1.41 -12.19 1.39
CA LYS A 8 -2.38 -11.41 2.16
C LYS A 8 -2.82 -10.18 1.36
N TRP A 9 -4.11 -9.89 1.39
CA TRP A 9 -4.69 -8.70 0.77
C TRP A 9 -5.68 -8.04 1.72
N ASP A 10 -5.58 -6.72 1.88
CA ASP A 10 -6.52 -5.92 2.67
C ASP A 10 -7.45 -5.15 1.72
N ILE A 11 -8.74 -5.49 1.76
CA ILE A 11 -9.77 -4.94 0.87
C ILE A 11 -10.67 -4.00 1.66
N SER A 12 -10.89 -2.80 1.13
CA SER A 12 -11.94 -1.89 1.62
C SER A 12 -13.16 -1.95 0.70
N LEU A 13 -14.29 -2.36 1.28
CA LEU A 13 -15.61 -2.32 0.67
C LEU A 13 -16.51 -1.32 1.44
N PRO A 14 -17.66 -0.91 0.89
CA PRO A 14 -18.60 -0.04 1.60
C PRO A 14 -19.05 -0.62 2.95
N ASP A 15 -19.31 -1.93 2.97
CA ASP A 15 -19.78 -2.70 4.11
C ASP A 15 -18.68 -3.07 5.12
N GLY A 16 -17.39 -2.98 4.75
CA GLY A 16 -16.35 -3.40 5.68
C GLY A 16 -14.93 -3.31 5.15
N LYS A 17 -13.97 -3.48 6.07
CA LYS A 17 -12.60 -3.86 5.70
C LYS A 17 -12.50 -5.38 5.85
N TYR A 18 -11.86 -6.02 4.88
CA TYR A 18 -11.72 -7.46 4.80
C TYR A 18 -10.26 -7.82 4.59
N ARG A 19 -9.73 -8.71 5.43
CA ARG A 19 -8.40 -9.31 5.25
C ARG A 19 -8.55 -10.68 4.63
N ILE A 20 -7.99 -10.85 3.44
CA ILE A 20 -7.96 -12.13 2.72
C ILE A 20 -6.57 -12.72 2.90
N GLU A 21 -6.51 -13.95 3.36
CA GLU A 21 -5.28 -14.72 3.50
C GLU A 21 -5.34 -15.97 2.64
N PHE A 22 -4.24 -16.29 1.99
CA PHE A 22 -4.12 -17.47 1.15
C PHE A 22 -2.95 -18.34 1.57
N GLU A 23 -3.24 -19.60 1.87
CA GLU A 23 -2.22 -20.64 2.05
C GLU A 23 -2.10 -21.51 0.81
N HIS A 24 -0.86 -21.84 0.45
CA HIS A 24 -0.57 -22.75 -0.64
C HIS A 24 0.58 -23.71 -0.28
N GLY A 25 0.25 -25.00 -0.14
CA GLY A 25 1.22 -26.06 0.07
C GLY A 25 1.85 -26.50 -1.25
N THR A 26 3.12 -26.13 -1.47
CA THR A 26 3.83 -26.37 -2.75
C THR A 26 4.14 -27.84 -3.04
N THR A 27 4.02 -28.72 -2.04
CA THR A 27 4.24 -30.18 -2.22
C THR A 27 2.94 -30.95 -2.40
N SER A 28 1.89 -30.58 -1.65
CA SER A 28 0.59 -31.27 -1.66
C SER A 28 -0.46 -30.61 -2.57
N GLY A 29 -0.20 -29.39 -3.02
CA GLY A 29 -1.19 -28.53 -3.66
C GLY A 29 -2.29 -28.07 -2.71
N ARG A 30 -2.07 -28.12 -1.38
CA ARG A 30 -3.05 -27.68 -0.39
C ARG A 30 -3.36 -26.20 -0.61
N ARG A 31 -4.64 -25.81 -0.62
CA ARG A 31 -5.08 -24.42 -0.75
C ARG A 31 -6.05 -24.08 0.36
N VAL A 32 -5.82 -22.98 1.08
CA VAL A 32 -6.74 -22.50 2.12
C VAL A 32 -6.96 -21.02 1.92
N ILE A 33 -8.22 -20.58 1.88
CA ILE A 33 -8.58 -19.17 1.88
C ILE A 33 -9.23 -18.84 3.22
N ARG A 34 -8.71 -17.81 3.87
CA ARG A 34 -9.34 -17.20 5.06
C ARG A 34 -9.74 -15.77 4.77
N VAL A 35 -10.88 -15.37 5.32
CA VAL A 35 -11.38 -14.00 5.30
C VAL A 35 -11.64 -13.58 6.74
N ASN A 36 -10.96 -12.54 7.21
CA ASN A 36 -11.00 -12.10 8.61
C ASN A 36 -10.74 -13.26 9.58
N ASP A 37 -9.64 -13.97 9.36
CA ASP A 37 -9.20 -15.17 10.11
C ASP A 37 -10.14 -16.39 10.06
N LYS A 38 -11.31 -16.25 9.45
CA LYS A 38 -12.25 -17.34 9.24
C LYS A 38 -11.95 -18.06 7.94
N GLU A 39 -11.70 -19.37 8.04
CA GLU A 39 -11.57 -20.23 6.87
C GLU A 39 -12.89 -20.32 6.12
N ILE A 40 -12.86 -19.93 4.84
CA ILE A 40 -14.01 -20.01 3.95
C ILE A 40 -13.85 -21.11 2.90
N MET A 41 -12.62 -21.57 2.67
CA MET A 41 -12.33 -22.62 1.70
C MET A 41 -11.07 -23.38 2.09
N ARG A 42 -11.12 -24.71 1.91
CA ARG A 42 -9.97 -25.60 2.06
C ARG A 42 -10.00 -26.71 1.03
N GLN A 43 -8.87 -26.90 0.38
CA GLN A 43 -8.56 -28.06 -0.44
C GLN A 43 -7.30 -28.70 0.12
N ASN A 44 -7.41 -29.93 0.61
CA ASN A 44 -6.30 -30.60 1.30
C ASN A 44 -5.22 -31.12 0.36
N TRP A 45 -5.57 -31.36 -0.91
CA TRP A 45 -4.66 -31.91 -1.90
C TRP A 45 -5.08 -31.53 -3.32
N MET A 46 -4.13 -31.13 -4.15
CA MET A 46 -4.34 -30.83 -5.57
C MET A 46 -3.14 -31.30 -6.38
N PHE A 47 -3.39 -32.07 -7.44
CA PHE A 47 -2.34 -32.52 -8.36
C PHE A 47 -1.72 -31.35 -9.16
N LYS A 48 -2.53 -30.35 -9.51
CA LYS A 48 -2.06 -29.13 -10.17
C LYS A 48 -1.74 -28.07 -9.13
N LEU A 49 -0.48 -27.67 -9.06
CA LEU A 49 0.00 -26.64 -8.11
C LEU A 49 -0.36 -25.22 -8.58
N VAL A 50 -0.48 -25.00 -9.89
CA VAL A 50 -1.01 -23.75 -10.47
C VAL A 50 -2.52 -23.84 -10.69
N GLY A 51 -3.19 -22.69 -10.82
CA GLY A 51 -4.62 -22.65 -11.09
C GLY A 51 -5.30 -21.43 -10.50
N GLN A 52 -6.60 -21.52 -10.31
CA GLN A 52 -7.42 -20.41 -9.86
C GLN A 52 -8.43 -20.87 -8.81
N GLU A 53 -8.68 -20.02 -7.83
CA GLU A 53 -9.67 -20.23 -6.78
C GLU A 53 -10.67 -19.08 -6.75
N ASN A 54 -11.96 -19.42 -6.82
CA ASN A 54 -13.04 -18.45 -6.83
C ASN A 54 -13.77 -18.46 -5.49
N PHE A 55 -14.06 -17.27 -4.95
CA PHE A 55 -14.88 -17.12 -3.75
C PHE A 55 -15.65 -15.80 -3.78
N GLN A 56 -16.53 -15.58 -2.80
CA GLN A 56 -17.36 -14.37 -2.73
C GLN A 56 -17.37 -13.81 -1.31
N ILE A 57 -17.39 -12.47 -1.22
CA ILE A 57 -17.64 -11.73 0.02
C ILE A 57 -18.78 -10.76 -0.27
N GLY A 58 -19.94 -10.99 0.35
CA GLY A 58 -21.18 -10.30 0.02
C GLY A 58 -21.54 -10.49 -1.46
N LYS A 59 -21.68 -9.38 -2.19
CA LYS A 59 -21.98 -9.39 -3.64
C LYS A 59 -20.74 -9.41 -4.53
N ASN A 60 -19.55 -9.26 -3.95
CA ASN A 60 -18.30 -9.13 -4.69
C ASN A 60 -17.69 -10.49 -4.97
N LYS A 61 -17.26 -10.70 -6.22
CA LYS A 61 -16.61 -11.94 -6.68
C LYS A 61 -15.10 -11.77 -6.61
N PHE A 62 -14.42 -12.75 -6.03
CA PHE A 62 -12.97 -12.78 -5.87
C PHE A 62 -12.38 -13.98 -6.60
N LEU A 63 -11.21 -13.76 -7.19
CA LEU A 63 -10.43 -14.79 -7.88
C LEU A 63 -8.98 -14.69 -7.43
N ILE A 64 -8.46 -15.75 -6.81
CA ILE A 64 -7.03 -15.89 -6.57
C ILE A 64 -6.45 -16.72 -7.72
N SER A 65 -5.42 -16.20 -8.39
CA SER A 65 -4.64 -16.95 -9.38
C SER A 65 -3.29 -17.35 -8.79
N ILE A 66 -2.88 -18.58 -9.10
CA ILE A 66 -1.59 -19.16 -8.77
C ILE A 66 -0.87 -19.43 -10.08
N ASP A 67 0.13 -18.62 -10.38
CA ASP A 67 0.91 -18.71 -11.62
C ASP A 67 2.31 -19.24 -11.31
N SER A 68 2.88 -20.03 -12.23
CA SER A 68 4.26 -20.50 -12.08
C SER A 68 5.23 -19.36 -12.37
N ALA A 69 6.15 -19.11 -11.46
CA ALA A 69 7.25 -18.17 -11.63
C ALA A 69 8.60 -18.91 -11.83
N THR A 70 9.65 -18.15 -12.15
CA THR A 70 10.98 -18.70 -12.45
C THR A 70 11.55 -19.46 -11.25
N GLY A 71 12.21 -20.61 -11.51
CA GLY A 71 12.96 -21.34 -10.46
C GLY A 71 12.08 -22.10 -9.47
N PHE A 72 11.01 -22.75 -9.94
CA PHE A 72 10.07 -23.54 -9.10
C PHE A 72 9.33 -22.71 -8.04
N SER A 73 9.19 -21.40 -8.27
CA SER A 73 8.41 -20.50 -7.40
C SER A 73 7.02 -20.25 -7.98
N TYR A 74 6.14 -19.64 -7.17
CA TYR A 74 4.76 -19.32 -7.55
C TYR A 74 4.47 -17.85 -7.26
N GLU A 75 3.66 -17.24 -8.11
CA GLU A 75 3.12 -15.90 -7.93
C GLU A 75 1.62 -15.99 -7.64
N TYR A 76 1.15 -15.10 -6.76
CA TYR A 76 -0.23 -15.07 -6.28
C TYR A 76 -0.82 -13.70 -6.57
N SER A 77 -1.93 -13.69 -7.31
CA SER A 77 -2.65 -12.45 -7.60
C SER A 77 -4.11 -12.56 -7.21
N LEU A 78 -4.69 -11.45 -6.76
CA LEU A 78 -6.10 -11.34 -6.44
C LEU A 78 -6.80 -10.47 -7.48
N GLN A 79 -7.97 -10.91 -7.93
CA GLN A 79 -8.90 -10.09 -8.69
C GLN A 79 -10.22 -9.94 -7.94
N VAL A 80 -10.83 -8.76 -8.06
CA VAL A 80 -12.13 -8.42 -7.48
C VAL A 80 -13.04 -7.93 -8.61
N ASN A 81 -14.17 -8.61 -8.80
CA ASN A 81 -15.12 -8.35 -9.89
C ASN A 81 -14.45 -8.26 -11.28
N GLY A 82 -13.47 -9.13 -11.53
CA GLY A 82 -12.72 -9.19 -12.80
C GLY A 82 -11.65 -8.11 -12.99
N LYS A 83 -11.34 -7.31 -11.96
CA LYS A 83 -10.25 -6.33 -11.97
C LYS A 83 -9.11 -6.81 -11.07
N SER A 84 -7.85 -6.54 -11.44
CA SER A 84 -6.73 -6.78 -10.54
C SER A 84 -6.90 -6.03 -9.21
N TYR A 85 -6.31 -6.56 -8.14
CA TYR A 85 -6.32 -5.95 -6.81
C TYR A 85 -5.89 -4.48 -6.83
N GLU A 86 -4.80 -4.15 -7.53
CA GLU A 86 -4.29 -2.78 -7.66
C GLU A 86 -5.32 -1.85 -8.31
N LYS A 87 -5.84 -2.26 -9.48
CA LYS A 87 -6.84 -1.48 -10.22
C LYS A 87 -8.16 -1.36 -9.45
N PHE A 88 -8.51 -2.38 -8.68
CA PHE A 88 -9.66 -2.33 -7.78
C PHE A 88 -9.44 -1.29 -6.68
N CYS A 89 -8.27 -1.27 -6.03
CA CYS A 89 -7.94 -0.31 -4.98
C CYS A 89 -7.90 1.14 -5.50
N GLU A 90 -7.33 1.37 -6.68
CA GLU A 90 -7.31 2.67 -7.36
C GLU A 90 -8.73 3.13 -7.74
N ASN A 91 -9.56 2.22 -8.25
CA ASN A 91 -10.95 2.53 -8.52
C ASN A 91 -11.71 2.82 -7.23
N GLN A 92 -11.44 2.06 -6.17
CA GLN A 92 -12.10 2.23 -4.88
C GLN A 92 -11.83 3.60 -4.26
N SER A 93 -10.60 4.11 -4.33
CA SER A 93 -10.28 5.46 -3.82
C SER A 93 -10.99 6.58 -4.60
N LYS A 94 -11.31 6.33 -5.87
CA LYS A 94 -12.08 7.26 -6.71
C LYS A 94 -13.56 7.25 -6.37
N ILE A 95 -14.15 6.09 -6.07
CA ILE A 95 -15.60 5.96 -5.83
C ILE A 95 -15.98 6.07 -4.36
N LEU A 96 -15.10 5.73 -3.42
CA LEU A 96 -15.34 5.83 -1.99
C LEU A 96 -14.48 6.92 -1.35
N GLN A 97 -15.05 7.54 -0.33
CA GLN A 97 -14.31 8.31 0.68
C GLN A 97 -14.68 7.73 2.04
N SER A 98 -13.70 7.52 2.90
CA SER A 98 -13.98 6.99 4.24
C SER A 98 -13.35 7.87 5.30
N TRP A 99 -13.89 7.80 6.51
CA TRP A 99 -13.40 8.47 7.71
C TRP A 99 -13.44 7.48 8.87
N THR A 100 -12.43 7.55 9.71
CA THR A 100 -12.35 6.75 10.94
C THR A 100 -12.06 7.66 12.11
N PHE A 101 -12.87 7.59 13.16
CA PHE A 101 -12.78 8.43 14.34
C PHE A 101 -13.48 7.75 15.51
N THR A 102 -13.21 8.22 16.72
CA THR A 102 -13.76 7.66 17.96
C THR A 102 -14.70 8.67 18.61
N ILE A 103 -15.89 8.23 19.05
CA ILE A 103 -16.80 9.01 19.89
C ILE A 103 -16.94 8.26 21.22
N GLY A 104 -16.46 8.84 22.32
CA GLY A 104 -16.35 8.13 23.60
C GLY A 104 -15.36 6.97 23.48
N ASP A 105 -15.82 5.76 23.79
CA ASP A 105 -15.03 4.51 23.67
C ASP A 105 -15.41 3.68 22.42
N THR A 106 -16.17 4.27 21.49
CA THR A 106 -16.65 3.56 20.28
C THR A 106 -15.99 4.10 19.03
N ASP A 107 -15.37 3.20 18.26
CA ASP A 107 -14.81 3.51 16.95
C ASP A 107 -15.89 3.50 15.87
N TYR A 108 -15.83 4.51 15.01
CA TYR A 108 -16.72 4.69 13.88
C TYR A 108 -15.94 4.72 12.58
N ARG A 109 -16.46 3.99 11.59
CA ARG A 109 -16.08 4.07 10.19
C ARG A 109 -17.27 4.59 9.39
N VAL A 110 -17.14 5.80 8.89
CA VAL A 110 -18.12 6.39 7.95
C VAL A 110 -17.55 6.26 6.54
N VAL A 111 -18.35 5.81 5.59
CA VAL A 111 -17.97 5.67 4.18
C VAL A 111 -19.03 6.33 3.31
N LEU A 112 -18.59 7.19 2.41
CA LEU A 112 -19.39 7.82 1.36
C LEU A 112 -19.07 7.15 0.02
N GLU A 113 -20.10 6.69 -0.67
CA GLU A 113 -20.04 6.33 -2.08
C GLU A 113 -20.32 7.56 -2.96
N LYS A 114 -19.29 8.15 -3.56
CA LYS A 114 -19.35 9.46 -4.24
C LYS A 114 -20.30 9.50 -5.43
N ASN A 115 -20.57 8.34 -6.05
CA ASN A 115 -21.44 8.27 -7.23
C ASN A 115 -22.92 8.23 -6.86
N THR A 116 -23.28 7.43 -5.85
CA THR A 116 -24.67 7.28 -5.39
C THR A 116 -25.02 8.24 -4.26
N MET A 117 -24.01 8.88 -3.66
CA MET A 117 -24.09 9.65 -2.42
C MET A 117 -24.56 8.82 -1.22
N ASP A 118 -24.45 7.49 -1.30
CA ASP A 118 -24.83 6.61 -0.21
C ASP A 118 -23.83 6.69 0.94
N LEU A 119 -24.36 6.86 2.15
CA LEU A 119 -23.60 6.84 3.38
C LEU A 119 -23.67 5.47 4.04
N TRP A 120 -22.54 5.01 4.57
CA TRP A 120 -22.41 3.78 5.32
C TRP A 120 -21.72 4.05 6.65
N ILE A 121 -22.24 3.48 7.72
CA ILE A 121 -21.74 3.62 9.09
C ILE A 121 -21.48 2.23 9.63
N ASN A 122 -20.23 1.93 9.98
CA ASN A 122 -19.80 0.62 10.47
C ASN A 122 -20.32 -0.56 9.63
N GLY A 123 -20.37 -0.34 8.30
CA GLY A 123 -20.80 -1.34 7.33
C GLY A 123 -22.30 -1.40 7.04
N GLN A 124 -23.11 -0.58 7.71
CA GLN A 124 -24.55 -0.50 7.47
C GLN A 124 -24.87 0.77 6.68
N ARG A 125 -25.66 0.64 5.61
CA ARG A 125 -26.12 1.80 4.84
C ARG A 125 -27.04 2.65 5.72
N LEU A 126 -26.74 3.93 5.79
CA LEU A 126 -27.55 4.95 6.46
C LEU A 126 -28.61 5.42 5.48
N ASP A 127 -29.88 5.26 5.84
CA ASP A 127 -31.03 5.71 5.06
C ASP A 127 -31.41 7.13 5.48
N VAL A 128 -30.71 8.13 4.93
CA VAL A 128 -30.93 9.56 5.20
C VAL A 128 -30.86 10.32 3.88
N GLU A 129 -31.83 11.20 3.66
CA GLU A 129 -31.89 12.04 2.47
C GLU A 129 -30.98 13.28 2.63
N PRO A 130 -30.17 13.63 1.61
CA PRO A 130 -29.41 14.88 1.60
C PRO A 130 -30.34 16.10 1.45
N GLU A 131 -30.09 17.13 2.24
CA GLU A 131 -30.71 18.44 2.09
C GLU A 131 -29.91 19.28 1.09
N PHE A 132 -30.59 19.87 0.11
CA PHE A 132 -29.97 20.75 -0.88
C PHE A 132 -29.83 22.16 -0.31
N THR A 133 -28.62 22.69 -0.32
CA THR A 133 -28.29 24.05 0.10
C THR A 133 -27.82 24.86 -1.11
N GLU A 134 -27.68 26.18 -0.95
CA GLU A 134 -27.21 27.07 -2.04
C GLU A 134 -25.83 26.68 -2.57
N ASN A 135 -24.98 26.06 -1.75
CA ASN A 135 -23.60 25.74 -2.08
C ASN A 135 -23.32 24.24 -2.30
N GLY A 136 -24.34 23.38 -2.16
CA GLY A 136 -24.16 21.94 -2.30
C GLY A 136 -25.22 21.09 -1.59
N THR A 137 -24.82 19.94 -1.07
CA THR A 137 -25.67 19.02 -0.31
C THR A 137 -25.15 18.85 1.11
N GLU A 138 -26.05 18.85 2.08
CA GLU A 138 -25.76 18.58 3.48
C GLU A 138 -26.58 17.38 3.95
N THR A 139 -25.94 16.36 4.51
CA THR A 139 -26.61 15.20 5.10
C THR A 139 -26.33 15.19 6.59
N VAL A 140 -27.38 15.39 7.40
CA VAL A 140 -27.27 15.44 8.86
C VAL A 140 -27.69 14.11 9.45
N PHE A 141 -26.89 13.58 10.38
CA PHE A 141 -27.17 12.32 11.07
C PHE A 141 -26.57 12.35 12.49
N GLU A 142 -26.93 11.38 13.32
CA GLU A 142 -26.48 11.31 14.71
C GLU A 142 -25.77 9.99 14.99
N LEU A 143 -24.65 10.06 15.72
CA LEU A 143 -23.89 8.91 16.19
C LEU A 143 -23.78 8.96 17.71
N ASN A 144 -24.48 8.08 18.42
CA ASN A 144 -24.40 7.98 19.88
C ASN A 144 -24.60 9.33 20.61
N GLY A 145 -25.66 10.07 20.28
CA GLY A 145 -25.91 11.41 20.85
C GLY A 145 -25.12 12.54 20.20
N THR A 146 -24.16 12.23 19.32
CA THR A 146 -23.27 13.21 18.69
C THR A 146 -23.78 13.62 17.31
N PRO A 147 -24.08 14.92 17.09
CA PRO A 147 -24.48 15.40 15.77
C PRO A 147 -23.32 15.32 14.79
N CYS A 148 -23.60 14.75 13.62
CA CYS A 148 -22.70 14.59 12.50
C CYS A 148 -23.33 15.21 11.26
N ARG A 149 -22.49 15.77 10.38
CA ARG A 149 -22.94 16.27 9.08
C ARG A 149 -21.92 15.95 8.00
N LEU A 150 -22.39 15.45 6.88
CA LEU A 150 -21.63 15.35 5.64
C LEU A 150 -21.97 16.56 4.78
N ILE A 151 -20.96 17.35 4.44
CA ILE A 151 -21.11 18.48 3.52
C ILE A 151 -20.45 18.11 2.20
N THR A 152 -21.18 18.29 1.10
CA THR A 152 -20.70 18.10 -0.26
C THR A 152 -20.84 19.39 -1.03
N VAL A 153 -19.72 19.99 -1.43
CA VAL A 153 -19.69 21.26 -2.17
C VAL A 153 -18.96 21.09 -3.50
N SER A 154 -19.34 21.90 -4.50
CA SER A 154 -18.56 21.97 -5.74
C SER A 154 -17.19 22.61 -5.46
N SER A 155 -16.10 21.97 -5.90
CA SER A 155 -14.76 22.58 -5.80
C SER A 155 -14.58 23.81 -6.69
N GLY A 156 -15.54 24.11 -7.59
CA GLY A 156 -15.44 25.20 -8.56
C GLY A 156 -14.40 24.97 -9.66
N HIS A 157 -13.72 23.81 -9.66
CA HIS A 157 -12.66 23.45 -10.60
C HIS A 157 -13.08 22.21 -11.41
N ARG A 158 -13.00 22.30 -12.75
CA ARG A 158 -13.44 21.23 -13.67
C ARG A 158 -12.74 19.87 -13.44
N ARG A 159 -11.54 19.84 -12.85
CA ARG A 159 -10.74 18.63 -12.64
C ARG A 159 -10.89 17.99 -11.25
N SER A 160 -11.20 18.76 -10.20
CA SER A 160 -11.26 18.26 -8.81
C SER A 160 -12.66 17.84 -8.36
N GLY A 161 -13.71 18.17 -9.11
CA GLY A 161 -15.06 17.64 -8.89
C GLY A 161 -15.73 18.15 -7.60
N LEU A 162 -16.45 17.28 -6.90
CA LEU A 162 -17.10 17.55 -5.61
C LEU A 162 -16.11 17.33 -4.46
N VAL A 163 -16.15 18.19 -3.46
CA VAL A 163 -15.40 18.03 -2.20
C VAL A 163 -16.38 17.58 -1.12
N HIS A 164 -15.98 16.55 -0.38
CA HIS A 164 -16.77 15.98 0.71
C HIS A 164 -16.04 16.16 2.03
N ALA A 165 -16.71 16.75 3.01
CA ALA A 165 -16.23 16.96 4.36
C ALA A 165 -17.18 16.32 5.37
N LEU A 166 -16.62 15.54 6.30
CA LEU A 166 -17.37 15.00 7.43
C LEU A 166 -17.07 15.84 8.67
N ILE A 167 -18.12 16.33 9.33
CA ILE A 167 -18.02 17.12 10.54
C ILE A 167 -18.72 16.37 11.66
N VAL A 168 -18.01 16.18 12.78
CA VAL A 168 -18.48 15.49 13.99
C VAL A 168 -18.25 16.44 15.15
N ASN A 169 -19.29 16.79 15.93
CA ASN A 169 -19.19 17.77 17.02
C ASN A 169 -18.54 19.11 16.58
N ASN A 170 -18.95 19.66 15.43
CA ASN A 170 -18.37 20.87 14.82
C ASN A 170 -16.88 20.79 14.45
N LYS A 171 -16.26 19.61 14.50
CA LYS A 171 -14.88 19.38 14.07
C LYS A 171 -14.86 18.57 12.78
N GLU A 172 -14.11 19.05 11.80
CA GLU A 172 -13.87 18.31 10.56
C GLU A 172 -12.97 17.10 10.82
N ILE A 173 -13.37 15.94 10.30
CA ILE A 173 -12.61 14.69 10.35
C ILE A 173 -11.86 14.54 9.03
N THR A 174 -10.56 14.28 9.14
CA THR A 174 -9.72 13.99 7.97
C THR A 174 -10.13 12.65 7.37
N PRO A 175 -10.26 12.55 6.03
CA PRO A 175 -10.54 11.28 5.39
C PRO A 175 -9.49 10.23 5.76
N ALA A 176 -9.93 9.00 6.00
CA ALA A 176 -9.12 7.81 6.19
C ALA A 176 -8.31 7.54 4.91
N THR A 177 -7.18 8.23 4.90
CA THR A 177 -5.95 7.99 4.16
C THR A 177 -5.47 6.55 4.26
N ASN A 178 -5.75 5.62 3.34
CA ASN A 178 -4.90 4.43 3.30
C ASN A 178 -3.49 4.94 2.92
N LYS A 179 -2.59 5.11 3.90
CA LYS A 179 -1.30 5.84 3.72
C LYS A 179 -0.46 5.24 2.59
N MET A 180 -0.48 3.92 2.46
CA MET A 180 0.12 3.20 1.32
C MET A 180 -0.44 3.63 -0.03
N ASN A 181 -1.71 4.01 -0.10
CA ASN A 181 -2.41 4.30 -1.35
C ASN A 181 -2.27 5.76 -1.77
N LEU A 182 -2.15 6.73 -0.85
CA LEU A 182 -1.89 8.15 -1.20
C LEU A 182 -0.50 8.35 -1.79
N GLU A 183 0.54 7.84 -1.12
CA GLU A 183 1.91 7.99 -1.61
C GLU A 183 2.08 7.29 -2.96
N GLN A 184 1.58 6.06 -3.10
CA GLN A 184 1.61 5.35 -4.37
C GLN A 184 0.77 6.01 -5.47
N THR A 185 -0.42 6.55 -5.14
CA THR A 185 -1.28 7.22 -6.14
C THR A 185 -0.68 8.56 -6.59
N VAL A 186 -0.17 9.38 -5.67
CA VAL A 186 0.51 10.64 -6.01
C VAL A 186 1.78 10.38 -6.82
N LEU A 187 2.53 9.34 -6.48
CA LEU A 187 3.72 8.93 -7.24
C LEU A 187 3.35 8.45 -8.65
N LYS A 188 2.27 7.66 -8.78
CA LYS A 188 1.74 7.21 -10.08
C LYS A 188 1.22 8.36 -10.94
N GLU A 189 0.47 9.30 -10.36
CA GLU A 189 0.01 10.51 -11.07
C GLU A 189 1.20 11.36 -11.55
N LYS A 190 2.27 11.44 -10.73
CA LYS A 190 3.50 12.14 -11.12
C LYS A 190 4.24 11.40 -12.25
N ILE A 191 4.32 10.07 -12.20
CA ILE A 191 4.88 9.26 -13.30
C ILE A 191 4.08 9.49 -14.59
N GLU A 192 2.75 9.44 -14.54
CA GLU A 192 1.89 9.65 -15.71
C GLU A 192 2.08 11.05 -16.30
N SER A 193 2.21 12.08 -15.46
CA SER A 193 2.49 13.45 -15.92
C SER A 193 3.85 13.56 -16.63
N LEU A 194 4.87 12.85 -16.13
CA LEU A 194 6.21 12.85 -16.71
C LEU A 194 6.29 12.02 -18.00
N GLU A 195 5.52 10.93 -18.10
CA GLU A 195 5.36 10.15 -19.34
C GLU A 195 4.68 10.99 -20.43
N GLN A 196 3.68 11.81 -20.08
CA GLN A 196 3.05 12.73 -21.02
C GLN A 196 4.01 13.82 -21.50
N ILE A 197 4.85 14.35 -20.61
CA ILE A 197 5.89 15.32 -20.97
C ILE A 197 6.93 14.68 -21.93
N GLU A 198 7.32 13.43 -21.70
CA GLU A 198 8.23 12.67 -22.59
C GLU A 198 7.68 12.51 -24.02
N LEU A 199 6.37 12.36 -24.16
CA LEU A 199 5.70 12.23 -25.45
C LEU A 199 5.60 13.57 -26.21
N ILE A 200 5.69 14.72 -25.52
CA ILE A 200 5.40 16.04 -26.07
C ILE A 200 6.67 16.82 -26.47
N GLU A 201 7.75 16.79 -25.67
CA GLU A 201 8.93 17.64 -25.88
C GLU A 201 10.07 16.92 -26.63
N GLN A 202 10.79 17.62 -27.53
CA GLN A 202 11.63 16.97 -28.53
C GLN A 202 13.16 16.96 -28.36
N ASP A 203 13.88 17.75 -27.56
CA ASP A 203 15.35 17.56 -27.51
C ASP A 203 16.09 17.83 -26.18
N GLU A 204 15.97 18.97 -25.48
CA GLU A 204 16.85 19.23 -24.30
C GLU A 204 16.25 18.82 -22.94
N THR A 205 14.94 18.94 -22.74
CA THR A 205 14.24 18.54 -21.49
C THR A 205 14.08 17.03 -21.30
N LYS A 206 14.40 16.24 -22.33
CA LYS A 206 14.35 14.77 -22.28
C LYS A 206 15.33 14.20 -21.28
N GLU A 207 16.54 14.74 -21.17
CA GLU A 207 17.57 14.21 -20.28
C GLU A 207 17.16 14.29 -18.80
N GLU A 208 16.65 15.44 -18.37
CA GLU A 208 16.18 15.64 -17.00
C GLU A 208 14.91 14.84 -16.71
N THR A 209 14.00 14.78 -17.68
CA THR A 209 12.76 13.99 -17.57
C THR A 209 13.08 12.49 -17.45
N PHE A 210 14.05 11.97 -18.21
CA PHE A 210 14.49 10.58 -18.09
C PHE A 210 15.15 10.29 -16.74
N LYS A 211 16.01 11.19 -16.23
CA LYS A 211 16.63 11.05 -14.90
C LYS A 211 15.54 10.99 -13.81
N THR A 212 14.58 11.89 -13.88
CA THR A 212 13.48 12.00 -12.92
C THR A 212 12.55 10.79 -12.97
N LEU A 213 12.15 10.36 -14.18
CA LEU A 213 11.33 9.16 -14.39
C LEU A 213 12.00 7.90 -13.86
N LEU A 214 13.30 7.74 -14.08
CA LEU A 214 14.05 6.57 -13.61
C LEU A 214 14.01 6.46 -12.08
N ILE A 215 14.14 7.59 -11.36
CA ILE A 215 14.03 7.64 -9.90
C ILE A 215 12.61 7.27 -9.45
N TYR A 216 11.58 7.85 -10.09
CA TYR A 216 10.19 7.55 -9.73
C TYR A 216 9.79 6.09 -9.99
N TYR A 217 10.28 5.46 -11.06
CA TYR A 217 10.03 4.03 -11.30
C TYR A 217 10.62 3.14 -10.20
N ILE A 218 11.79 3.47 -9.67
CA ILE A 218 12.40 2.70 -8.57
C ILE A 218 11.67 2.97 -7.25
N LEU A 219 11.22 4.21 -7.00
CA LEU A 219 10.40 4.51 -5.84
C LEU A 219 9.08 3.70 -5.85
N ASN A 220 8.48 3.49 -7.02
CA ASN A 220 7.25 2.70 -7.20
C ASN A 220 7.51 1.17 -7.32
N ASP A 221 8.73 0.69 -7.05
CA ASP A 221 9.13 -0.72 -7.18
C ASP A 221 8.93 -1.33 -8.59
N GLU A 222 8.82 -0.50 -9.63
CA GLU A 222 8.63 -0.91 -11.03
C GLU A 222 9.97 -1.09 -11.77
N GLU A 223 10.81 -2.00 -11.27
CA GLU A 223 12.16 -2.26 -11.80
C GLU A 223 12.18 -2.60 -13.30
N LEU A 224 11.13 -3.26 -13.80
CA LEU A 224 11.01 -3.63 -15.20
C LEU A 224 10.82 -2.40 -16.09
N LYS A 225 9.97 -1.45 -15.68
CA LYS A 225 9.77 -0.21 -16.45
C LYS A 225 11.03 0.64 -16.48
N ALA A 226 11.79 0.68 -15.38
CA ALA A 226 13.11 1.31 -15.35
C ALA A 226 14.09 0.66 -16.37
N LYS A 227 14.12 -0.67 -16.47
CA LYS A 227 14.92 -1.39 -17.48
C LYS A 227 14.49 -1.08 -18.92
N PHE A 228 13.18 -1.00 -19.17
CA PHE A 228 12.68 -0.65 -20.50
C PHE A 228 12.96 0.81 -20.87
N LEU A 229 12.85 1.74 -19.91
CA LEU A 229 13.24 3.14 -20.08
C LEU A 229 14.71 3.23 -20.49
N TRP A 230 15.61 2.55 -19.77
CA TRP A 230 17.04 2.53 -20.09
C TRP A 230 17.34 2.02 -21.51
N LYS A 231 16.59 1.01 -21.98
CA LYS A 231 16.72 0.50 -23.35
C LYS A 231 16.24 1.51 -24.41
N ARG A 232 15.23 2.33 -24.09
CA ARG A 232 14.66 3.36 -24.98
C ARG A 232 15.57 4.59 -25.12
N ILE A 233 16.40 4.89 -24.13
CA ILE A 233 17.28 6.07 -24.15
C ILE A 233 18.30 5.94 -25.30
N PRO A 234 18.42 6.97 -26.18
CA PRO A 234 19.38 6.99 -27.27
C PRO A 234 20.83 6.79 -26.79
N PRO A 235 21.69 6.11 -27.58
CA PRO A 235 23.09 5.90 -27.20
C PRO A 235 23.88 7.20 -27.11
N ALA A 236 23.44 8.29 -27.75
CA ALA A 236 24.04 9.62 -27.65
C ALA A 236 24.09 10.16 -26.20
N LEU A 237 23.16 9.74 -25.35
CA LEU A 237 23.05 10.14 -23.94
C LEU A 237 23.78 9.16 -22.98
N LYS A 238 24.27 8.03 -23.51
CA LYS A 238 24.96 6.95 -22.76
C LYS A 238 26.48 7.11 -22.78
N ASN A 239 26.97 8.35 -22.76
CA ASN A 239 28.39 8.60 -22.59
C ASN A 239 28.81 8.20 -21.17
N SER A 240 29.99 7.60 -21.01
CA SER A 240 30.46 7.05 -19.73
C SER A 240 30.59 8.10 -18.60
N GLU A 241 30.62 9.38 -18.95
CA GLU A 241 30.64 10.50 -18.00
C GLU A 241 29.25 11.08 -17.69
N SER A 242 28.20 10.69 -18.43
CA SER A 242 26.86 11.25 -18.23
C SER A 242 26.28 10.83 -16.87
N GLU A 243 25.64 11.78 -16.19
CA GLU A 243 24.98 11.56 -14.90
C GLU A 243 23.97 10.41 -14.95
N LEU A 244 23.36 10.23 -16.12
CA LEU A 244 22.40 9.18 -16.43
C LEU A 244 23.03 7.77 -16.35
N SER A 245 24.25 7.61 -16.84
CA SER A 245 25.01 6.35 -16.73
C SER A 245 25.38 6.02 -15.29
N LYS A 246 25.77 7.03 -14.50
CA LYS A 246 26.10 6.85 -13.07
C LYS A 246 24.85 6.51 -12.25
N LEU A 247 23.72 7.19 -12.52
CA LEU A 247 22.41 6.89 -11.93
C LEU A 247 21.96 5.46 -12.25
N TRP A 248 22.11 5.03 -13.51
CA TRP A 248 21.77 3.67 -13.92
C TRP A 248 22.62 2.61 -13.27
N VAL A 249 23.93 2.85 -13.10
CA VAL A 249 24.81 1.91 -12.39
C VAL A 249 24.35 1.72 -10.95
N ILE A 250 23.97 2.80 -10.24
CA ILE A 250 23.42 2.72 -8.88
C ILE A 250 22.13 1.91 -8.88
N ILE A 251 21.22 2.19 -9.81
CA ILE A 251 19.94 1.49 -9.94
C ILE A 251 20.13 0.02 -10.32
N GLN A 252 21.13 -0.31 -11.13
CA GLN A 252 21.47 -1.68 -11.43
C GLN A 252 21.88 -2.44 -10.17
N PHE A 253 22.66 -1.84 -9.27
CA PHE A 253 23.00 -2.45 -7.98
C PHE A 253 21.79 -2.57 -7.05
N LEU A 254 20.87 -1.60 -7.07
CA LEU A 254 19.60 -1.69 -6.33
C LEU A 254 18.74 -2.86 -6.83
N ILE A 255 18.58 -3.01 -8.15
CA ILE A 255 17.84 -4.11 -8.79
C ILE A 255 18.52 -5.47 -8.50
N GLN A 256 19.86 -5.51 -8.47
CA GLN A 256 20.62 -6.72 -8.12
C GLN A 256 20.60 -7.02 -6.62
N ARG A 257 19.92 -6.20 -5.80
CA ARG A 257 19.85 -6.29 -4.33
C ARG A 257 21.22 -6.22 -3.64
N ASN A 258 22.19 -5.62 -4.31
CA ASN A 258 23.50 -5.36 -3.73
C ASN A 258 23.52 -3.96 -3.11
N TYR A 259 22.88 -3.84 -1.95
CA TYR A 259 22.70 -2.57 -1.24
C TYR A 259 24.00 -1.91 -0.77
N PRO A 260 25.01 -2.64 -0.24
CA PRO A 260 26.26 -2.02 0.20
C PRO A 260 26.99 -1.28 -0.93
N LEU A 261 27.13 -1.92 -2.10
CA LEU A 261 27.77 -1.29 -3.27
C LEU A 261 26.90 -0.18 -3.89
N ALA A 262 25.58 -0.30 -3.80
CA ALA A 262 24.65 0.73 -4.25
C ALA A 262 24.80 2.01 -3.43
N PHE A 263 24.83 1.90 -2.10
CA PHE A 263 25.01 3.04 -1.21
C PHE A 263 26.41 3.65 -1.33
N GLU A 264 27.45 2.84 -1.56
CA GLU A 264 28.81 3.35 -1.71
C GLU A 264 28.92 4.26 -2.93
N LYS A 265 28.37 3.80 -4.05
CA LYS A 265 28.33 4.57 -5.29
C LYS A 265 27.39 5.77 -5.19
N ALA A 266 26.31 5.67 -4.42
CA ALA A 266 25.42 6.80 -4.14
C ALA A 266 26.11 7.90 -3.32
N ASN A 267 26.89 7.52 -2.29
CA ASN A 267 27.64 8.47 -1.47
C ASN A 267 28.78 9.14 -2.26
N GLN A 268 29.36 8.46 -3.24
CA GLN A 268 30.37 9.03 -4.15
C GLN A 268 29.77 9.94 -5.21
N PHE A 269 28.47 9.83 -5.50
CA PHE A 269 27.80 10.56 -6.56
C PHE A 269 26.92 11.68 -6.00
N THR A 270 27.55 12.79 -5.61
CA THR A 270 26.88 13.99 -5.07
C THR A 270 26.72 15.13 -6.08
N THR A 271 27.16 14.94 -7.33
CA THR A 271 27.12 15.97 -8.37
C THR A 271 25.93 15.73 -9.28
N PHE A 272 24.81 16.40 -9.00
CA PHE A 272 23.63 16.45 -9.86
C PHE A 272 23.51 17.84 -10.48
N SER A 273 23.08 17.92 -11.74
CA SER A 273 22.85 19.18 -12.47
C SER A 273 21.74 20.05 -11.85
N THR A 274 20.79 19.46 -11.12
CA THR A 274 19.62 20.17 -10.56
C THR A 274 19.43 19.81 -9.08
N ASP A 275 19.19 20.81 -8.23
CA ASP A 275 18.96 20.62 -6.80
C ASP A 275 17.73 19.73 -6.52
N ASP A 276 16.71 19.77 -7.39
CA ASP A 276 15.51 18.93 -7.29
C ASP A 276 15.82 17.44 -7.50
N LEU A 277 16.72 17.11 -8.43
CA LEU A 277 17.17 15.73 -8.66
C LEU A 277 17.99 15.20 -7.49
N ARG A 278 18.81 16.06 -6.85
CA ARG A 278 19.55 15.70 -5.64
C ARG A 278 18.61 15.40 -4.47
N ASN A 279 17.55 16.20 -4.31
CA ASN A 279 16.55 15.99 -3.29
C ASN A 279 15.73 14.71 -3.54
N LEU A 280 15.34 14.45 -4.79
CA LEU A 280 14.64 13.20 -5.15
C LEU A 280 15.53 11.97 -5.00
N PHE A 281 16.81 12.07 -5.34
CA PHE A 281 17.75 10.97 -5.21
C PHE A 281 18.08 10.68 -3.74
N SER A 282 18.29 11.72 -2.92
CA SER A 282 18.46 11.53 -1.47
C SER A 282 17.22 10.91 -0.84
N HIS A 283 16.03 11.37 -1.22
CA HIS A 283 14.77 10.76 -0.80
C HIS A 283 14.67 9.28 -1.23
N LEU A 284 15.07 8.93 -2.46
CA LEU A 284 15.13 7.54 -2.91
C LEU A 284 16.05 6.70 -2.02
N ILE A 285 17.26 7.17 -1.73
CA ILE A 285 18.22 6.45 -0.89
C ILE A 285 17.70 6.30 0.54
N GLU A 286 17.08 7.33 1.10
CA GLU A 286 16.46 7.28 2.43
C GLU A 286 15.30 6.28 2.46
N THR A 287 14.38 6.35 1.51
CA THR A 287 13.27 5.39 1.39
C THR A 287 13.78 3.96 1.23
N MET A 288 14.82 3.73 0.44
CA MET A 288 15.42 2.40 0.30
C MET A 288 16.11 1.94 1.59
N ARG A 289 16.75 2.84 2.35
CA ARG A 289 17.32 2.52 3.67
C ARG A 289 16.22 2.18 4.68
N GLU A 290 15.09 2.88 4.66
CA GLU A 290 13.92 2.57 5.50
C GLU A 290 13.31 1.21 5.13
N LYS A 291 13.12 0.92 3.83
CA LYS A 291 12.65 -0.39 3.37
C LYS A 291 13.57 -1.51 3.84
N LEU A 292 14.90 -1.32 3.76
CA LEU A 292 15.87 -2.29 4.26
C LEU A 292 15.83 -2.43 5.79
N PHE A 293 15.71 -1.32 6.50
CA PHE A 293 15.59 -1.32 7.96
C PHE A 293 14.35 -2.10 8.41
N ASN A 294 13.20 -1.87 7.76
CA ASN A 294 11.97 -2.60 8.01
C ASN A 294 12.11 -4.09 7.66
N LEU A 295 12.81 -4.42 6.56
CA LEU A 295 13.09 -5.80 6.18
C LEU A 295 13.92 -6.51 7.27
N VAL A 296 14.95 -5.84 7.80
CA VAL A 296 15.77 -6.35 8.89
C VAL A 296 14.92 -6.58 10.14
N GLN A 297 14.01 -5.64 10.44
CA GLN A 297 13.09 -5.72 11.58
C GLN A 297 12.16 -6.94 11.54
N VAL A 298 11.73 -7.34 10.34
CA VAL A 298 10.87 -8.51 10.13
C VAL A 298 11.67 -9.81 10.08
N ALA A 299 12.81 -9.82 9.38
CA ALA A 299 13.53 -11.06 9.05
C ALA A 299 14.50 -11.53 10.14
N TYR A 300 15.11 -10.63 10.91
CA TYR A 300 16.17 -10.98 11.87
C TYR A 300 15.66 -10.97 13.31
N THR A 301 16.03 -12.01 14.07
CA THR A 301 15.77 -12.08 15.52
C THR A 301 16.83 -11.29 16.29
N SER A 302 18.07 -11.31 15.83
CA SER A 302 19.19 -10.51 16.33
C SER A 302 20.16 -10.24 15.18
N ILE A 303 20.68 -9.02 15.07
CA ILE A 303 21.65 -8.62 14.03
C ILE A 303 22.84 -7.91 14.67
N SER A 304 24.06 -8.12 14.15
CA SER A 304 25.22 -7.38 14.65
C SER A 304 25.22 -5.93 14.14
N VAL A 305 25.70 -4.99 14.96
CA VAL A 305 25.80 -3.57 14.57
C VAL A 305 26.70 -3.40 13.35
N LYS A 306 27.78 -4.19 13.25
CA LYS A 306 28.75 -4.14 12.15
C LYS A 306 28.16 -4.60 10.82
N GLU A 307 27.37 -5.67 10.83
CA GLU A 307 26.67 -6.16 9.64
C GLU A 307 25.61 -5.15 9.19
N LEU A 308 24.84 -4.60 10.13
CA LEU A 308 23.85 -3.57 9.82
C LEU A 308 24.49 -2.28 9.30
N ALA A 309 25.67 -1.91 9.84
CA ALA A 309 26.47 -0.79 9.37
C ALA A 309 27.00 -1.01 7.96
N THR A 310 27.46 -2.21 7.66
CA THR A 310 27.87 -2.57 6.31
C THR A 310 26.69 -2.57 5.33
N LEU A 311 25.51 -3.01 5.78
CA LEU A 311 24.31 -3.11 4.96
C LEU A 311 23.73 -1.73 4.59
N LEU A 312 23.59 -0.85 5.57
CA LEU A 312 23.00 0.50 5.39
C LEU A 312 24.05 1.54 4.99
N GLN A 313 25.34 1.19 5.13
CA GLN A 313 26.49 2.07 4.95
C GLN A 313 26.36 3.38 5.75
N LEU A 314 26.03 3.23 7.03
CA LEU A 314 25.90 4.31 7.99
C LEU A 314 26.87 4.11 9.15
N ASP A 315 27.27 5.21 9.78
CA ASP A 315 28.10 5.18 10.98
C ASP A 315 27.40 4.38 12.08
N GLU A 316 28.16 3.57 12.82
CA GLU A 316 27.65 2.73 13.91
C GLU A 316 26.85 3.56 14.94
N GLU A 317 27.28 4.80 15.20
CA GLU A 317 26.58 5.74 16.09
C GLU A 317 25.21 6.18 15.58
N LYS A 318 25.04 6.36 14.27
CA LYS A 318 23.76 6.74 13.67
C LYS A 318 22.78 5.57 13.73
N ILE A 319 23.26 4.35 13.54
CA ILE A 319 22.44 3.13 13.60
C ILE A 319 21.91 2.92 15.01
N VAL A 320 22.74 3.11 16.04
CA VAL A 320 22.29 3.03 17.43
C VAL A 320 21.22 4.07 17.73
N LYS A 321 21.35 5.30 17.22
CA LYS A 321 20.31 6.34 17.38
C LYS A 321 19.00 5.97 16.68
N ILE A 322 19.06 5.44 15.45
CA ILE A 322 17.87 5.00 14.69
C ILE A 322 17.20 3.80 15.38
N ALA A 323 18.00 2.85 15.88
CA ALA A 323 17.52 1.69 16.62
C ALA A 323 16.81 2.10 17.92
N LEU A 324 17.37 3.05 18.67
CA LEU A 324 16.73 3.61 19.88
C LEU A 324 15.42 4.33 19.56
N LYS A 325 15.37 5.10 18.46
CA LYS A 325 14.15 5.76 18.01
C LYS A 325 13.04 4.77 17.66
N ASN A 326 13.40 3.59 17.14
CA ASN A 326 12.47 2.53 16.74
C ASN A 326 12.29 1.46 17.84
N GLU A 327 12.65 1.75 19.09
CA GLU A 327 12.47 0.89 20.27
C GLU A 327 13.16 -0.48 20.19
N TRP A 328 14.26 -0.60 19.45
CA TRP A 328 15.04 -1.84 19.40
C TRP A 328 15.82 -2.04 20.70
N LYS A 329 15.90 -3.29 21.17
CA LYS A 329 16.67 -3.65 22.36
C LYS A 329 18.15 -3.79 21.99
N ILE A 330 19.01 -3.13 22.76
CA ILE A 330 20.47 -3.16 22.59
C ILE A 330 21.06 -4.05 23.70
N ASP A 331 21.95 -4.95 23.32
CA ASP A 331 22.70 -5.77 24.27
C ASP A 331 23.69 -4.92 25.10
N GLU A 332 24.01 -5.32 26.32
CA GLU A 332 24.92 -4.60 27.25
C GLU A 332 26.32 -4.40 26.64
N SER A 333 26.70 -5.27 25.71
CA SER A 333 27.93 -5.24 24.93
C SER A 333 27.91 -4.28 23.71
N ARG A 334 26.77 -3.64 23.40
CA ARG A 334 26.50 -2.84 22.19
C ARG A 334 26.87 -3.52 20.87
N THR A 335 27.00 -4.85 20.86
CA THR A 335 27.45 -5.61 19.69
C THR A 335 26.28 -6.12 18.85
N TYR A 336 25.16 -6.42 19.51
CA TYR A 336 23.95 -6.96 18.87
C TYR A 336 22.74 -6.06 19.14
N LEU A 337 21.90 -5.94 18.10
CA LEU A 337 20.61 -5.30 18.14
C LEU A 337 19.53 -6.37 17.98
N THR A 338 18.51 -6.29 18.81
CA THR A 338 17.31 -7.11 18.74
C THR A 338 16.16 -6.22 18.24
N PRO A 339 15.75 -6.35 16.97
CA PRO A 339 14.68 -5.54 16.42
C PRO A 339 13.37 -5.77 17.16
N ASN A 340 12.63 -4.69 17.43
CA ASN A 340 11.26 -4.82 17.91
C ASN A 340 10.41 -5.31 16.72
N LYS A 341 9.92 -6.54 16.74
CA LYS A 341 9.10 -7.03 15.62
C LYS A 341 7.85 -6.16 15.54
N ILE A 342 7.58 -5.61 14.36
CA ILE A 342 6.28 -4.99 14.08
C ILE A 342 5.26 -6.11 14.19
N VAL A 343 4.55 -6.17 15.32
CA VAL A 343 3.37 -7.02 15.49
C VAL A 343 2.34 -6.40 14.56
N SER A 344 1.98 -7.08 13.48
CA SER A 344 0.81 -6.72 12.68
C SER A 344 -0.38 -6.65 13.62
N ASP A 345 -1.09 -5.51 13.65
CA ASP A 345 -2.20 -5.18 14.57
C ASP A 345 -2.89 -6.40 15.16
N GLU A 346 -2.83 -6.51 16.49
CA GLU A 346 -3.47 -7.58 17.24
C GLU A 346 -4.95 -7.70 16.88
N ILE A 347 -5.36 -8.97 16.69
CA ILE A 347 -6.73 -9.41 16.45
C ILE A 347 -7.62 -8.84 17.56
N VAL A 348 -8.52 -7.92 17.22
CA VAL A 348 -9.62 -7.57 18.12
C VAL A 348 -10.50 -8.82 18.21
N GLU A 349 -10.46 -9.51 19.34
CA GLU A 349 -11.38 -10.60 19.66
C GLU A 349 -12.82 -10.05 19.59
N ILE A 350 -13.53 -10.35 18.49
CA ILE A 350 -14.91 -9.92 18.34
C ILE A 350 -15.78 -10.76 19.29
N ASP A 351 -16.45 -10.08 20.21
CA ASP A 351 -17.33 -10.65 21.23
C ASP A 351 -18.28 -11.74 20.67
N ASN A 352 -18.30 -12.90 21.33
CA ASN A 352 -19.11 -14.05 20.98
C ASN A 352 -20.61 -13.73 20.91
N GLN A 353 -21.08 -12.75 21.70
CA GLN A 353 -22.49 -12.31 21.62
C GLN A 353 -22.81 -11.61 20.30
N PHE A 354 -21.87 -10.83 19.76
CA PHE A 354 -22.01 -10.20 18.45
C PHE A 354 -22.03 -11.25 17.33
N GLN A 355 -21.20 -12.28 17.42
CA GLN A 355 -21.20 -13.40 16.47
C GLN A 355 -22.53 -14.17 16.49
N MET A 356 -23.11 -14.41 17.67
CA MET A 356 -24.42 -15.06 17.78
C MET A 356 -25.54 -14.22 17.18
N GLY A 357 -25.54 -12.90 17.40
CA GLY A 357 -26.52 -11.99 16.80
C GLY A 357 -26.50 -12.00 15.26
N GLN A 358 -25.31 -12.14 14.66
CA GLN A 358 -25.17 -12.29 13.20
C GLN A 358 -25.66 -13.65 12.71
N LEU A 359 -25.39 -14.73 13.45
CA LEU A 359 -25.85 -16.08 13.11
C LEU A 359 -27.38 -16.20 13.18
N THR A 360 -28.02 -15.59 14.18
CA THR A 360 -29.49 -15.60 14.30
C THR A 360 -30.16 -14.84 13.15
N LYS A 361 -29.58 -13.71 12.71
CA LYS A 361 -30.07 -12.95 11.55
C LYS A 361 -29.91 -13.72 10.23
N ILE A 362 -28.83 -14.48 10.08
CA ILE A 362 -28.62 -15.35 8.91
C ILE A 362 -29.64 -16.49 8.92
N PHE A 363 -29.93 -17.08 10.09
CA PHE A 363 -30.94 -18.15 10.20
C PHE A 363 -32.34 -17.65 9.87
N SER A 364 -32.75 -16.47 10.36
CA SER A 364 -34.07 -15.92 10.05
C SER A 364 -34.24 -15.56 8.56
N PHE A 365 -33.14 -15.26 7.86
CA PHE A 365 -33.16 -14.96 6.44
C PHE A 365 -33.26 -16.22 5.55
N ILE A 366 -32.86 -17.38 6.06
CA ILE A 366 -32.94 -18.66 5.34
C ILE A 366 -34.31 -19.33 5.52
N GLU A 367 -35.03 -19.01 6.61
CA GLU A 367 -36.37 -19.56 6.89
C GLU A 367 -37.52 -18.83 6.18
N THR A 368 -37.28 -17.67 5.56
CA THR A 368 -38.20 -16.99 4.61
C THR A 368 -37.78 -17.22 3.17
#